data_AF-A0A5E4IBQ2-F1
#
_entry.id   AF-A0A5E4IBQ2-F1
#
_cell.length_a   1.000
_cell.length_b   1.000
_cell.length_c   1.000
_cell.angle_alpha   90.00
_cell.angle_beta   90.00
_cell.angle_gamma   90.00
#
_symmetry.space_group_name_H-M   'P 1'
#
loop_
_entity.id
_entity.type
_entity.pdbx_description
1 polymer ?
#
loop_
_entity_poly.entity_id
_entity_poly.type
_entity_poly.pdbx_seq_one_letter_code
_entity_poly.pdbx_strand_id
1 'polypeptide(L)'
;MIPFVVGRKELKRTFYSPPLERTIIQKLKIGKIFYWFLLFIPLSIFSALVIHNDTLTFITCIFAIVPLARILGYTVKEISLQSNPTISGLFSATCGNAIELIIAVIALNAGLVEVVQASIIGSIIGNILLLVGVSIFAGGLRYKNQRFNNQSVAVDSTMLIIVVAGLAIPSIYAILSPHGVHNQVLSSAVAGVMALIYLAGLFFSLRTHKDLFDASDEMKSSSERPTMSRRLAALILLIVIGAVSVESEFLVGTIEQAALTIGITQMFVGIVVIAIITNIAEISTAVHFSVENKIDVSIEIGLSSAIQIALFVVPILMLVSQVFGFGFSLVFTPFEILAVILAVLIVNYLSADGRCNWLEGAQLISVYLIIGIAFFFIE
;
A
#
# COMPACT_ATOMS: atom_id res chain seq x y z
N MET A 1 14.11 -26.01 -68.73
CA MET A 1 12.89 -25.19 -68.63
C MET A 1 13.18 -24.05 -67.65
N ILE A 2 13.46 -22.86 -68.17
CA ILE A 2 13.54 -21.61 -67.38
C ILE A 2 12.10 -21.09 -67.29
N PRO A 3 11.68 -20.54 -66.13
CA PRO A 3 11.42 -19.12 -66.12
C PRO A 3 12.05 -18.40 -64.92
N PHE A 4 12.52 -17.21 -65.28
CA PHE A 4 13.01 -16.13 -64.45
C PHE A 4 11.80 -15.27 -64.07
N VAL A 5 11.63 -14.92 -62.79
CA VAL A 5 10.83 -13.73 -62.41
C VAL A 5 11.60 -12.95 -61.36
N VAL A 6 12.14 -11.81 -61.79
CA VAL A 6 12.61 -10.72 -60.94
C VAL A 6 11.43 -9.77 -60.73
N GLY A 7 11.12 -9.44 -59.47
CA GLY A 7 10.15 -8.42 -59.09
C GLY A 7 10.67 -7.59 -57.91
N ARG A 8 10.79 -6.29 -58.13
CA ARG A 8 11.53 -5.28 -57.36
C ARG A 8 11.00 -4.99 -55.94
N LYS A 9 11.95 -4.52 -55.12
CA LYS A 9 11.83 -3.60 -53.99
C LYS A 9 10.71 -2.56 -54.15
N GLU A 10 10.09 -2.23 -53.01
CA GLU A 10 9.72 -0.90 -52.47
C GLU A 10 8.47 -1.05 -51.58
N LEU A 11 8.20 -0.33 -50.49
CA LEU A 11 8.90 0.58 -49.59
C LEU A 11 7.87 0.80 -48.45
N LYS A 12 8.37 1.11 -47.27
CA LYS A 12 7.62 1.77 -46.17
C LYS A 12 6.45 0.97 -45.58
N ARG A 13 6.76 0.07 -44.62
CA ARG A 13 5.93 0.02 -43.41
C ARG A 13 6.14 1.33 -42.69
N THR A 14 5.30 2.31 -43.00
CA THR A 14 5.11 3.51 -42.19
C THR A 14 4.94 3.07 -40.75
N PHE A 15 5.94 3.40 -39.93
CA PHE A 15 5.81 3.48 -38.48
C PHE A 15 4.64 4.43 -38.22
N TYR A 16 3.45 3.87 -38.07
CA TYR A 16 2.36 4.58 -37.42
C TYR A 16 2.70 4.55 -35.93
N SER A 17 3.60 5.44 -35.54
CA SER A 17 3.77 5.82 -34.13
C SER A 17 2.42 6.43 -33.74
N PRO A 18 1.63 5.81 -32.85
CA PRO A 18 0.49 6.51 -32.30
C PRO A 18 1.02 7.81 -31.66
N PRO A 19 0.24 8.91 -31.64
CA PRO A 19 0.68 10.12 -30.97
C PRO A 19 1.17 9.77 -29.56
N LEU A 20 2.32 10.33 -29.14
CA LEU A 20 3.04 9.94 -27.92
C LEU A 20 2.10 9.87 -26.70
N GLU A 21 1.14 10.81 -26.63
CA GLU A 21 0.10 10.89 -25.60
C GLU A 21 -0.83 9.67 -25.58
N ARG A 22 -1.30 9.19 -26.74
CA ARG A 22 -2.13 7.97 -26.81
C ARG A 22 -1.34 6.72 -26.46
N THR A 23 -0.01 6.73 -26.63
CA THR A 23 0.85 5.57 -26.39
C THR A 23 1.18 5.40 -24.90
N ILE A 24 1.45 6.48 -24.17
CA ILE A 24 1.79 6.41 -22.74
C ILE A 24 0.54 6.04 -21.92
N ILE A 25 -0.59 6.71 -22.20
CA ILE A 25 -1.85 6.47 -21.50
C ILE A 25 -2.33 5.03 -21.71
N GLN A 26 -2.29 4.50 -22.94
CA GLN A 26 -2.65 3.10 -23.22
C GLN A 26 -1.68 2.09 -22.61
N LYS A 27 -0.39 2.42 -22.50
CA LYS A 27 0.60 1.53 -21.87
C LYS A 27 0.39 1.36 -20.38
N LEU A 28 -0.13 2.37 -19.69
CA LEU A 28 -0.28 2.32 -18.23
C LEU A 28 -1.35 1.33 -17.73
N LYS A 29 -2.16 0.68 -18.62
CA LYS A 29 -3.20 -0.32 -18.28
C LYS A 29 -4.01 0.02 -17.00
N ILE A 30 -4.27 1.30 -16.76
CA ILE A 30 -4.80 1.78 -15.47
C ILE A 30 -6.28 1.40 -15.31
N GLY A 31 -6.97 0.97 -16.37
CA GLY A 31 -8.40 0.71 -16.35
C GLY A 31 -9.18 2.01 -16.59
N LYS A 32 -10.25 1.95 -17.38
CA LYS A 32 -10.92 3.16 -17.91
C LYS A 32 -11.42 4.11 -16.81
N ILE A 33 -11.79 3.58 -15.64
CA ILE A 33 -12.34 4.35 -14.53
C ILE A 33 -11.30 5.31 -13.91
N PHE A 34 -10.03 4.90 -13.85
CA PHE A 34 -8.98 5.67 -13.18
C PHE A 34 -8.51 6.88 -13.98
N TYR A 35 -8.68 6.89 -15.31
CA TYR A 35 -8.36 8.07 -16.11
C TYR A 35 -9.28 9.25 -15.79
N TRP A 36 -10.52 9.00 -15.40
CA TRP A 36 -11.43 10.06 -14.95
C TRP A 36 -10.94 10.70 -13.64
N PHE A 37 -10.29 9.92 -12.78
CA PHE A 37 -9.81 10.41 -11.50
C PHE A 37 -8.61 11.36 -11.68
N LEU A 38 -7.87 11.29 -12.79
CA LEU A 38 -6.79 12.25 -13.08
C LEU A 38 -7.28 13.70 -13.20
N LEU A 39 -8.57 13.91 -13.47
CA LEU A 39 -9.16 15.25 -13.49
C LEU A 39 -9.22 15.89 -12.10
N PHE A 40 -9.13 15.10 -11.03
CA PHE A 40 -9.12 15.63 -9.67
C PHE A 40 -7.81 16.32 -9.31
N ILE A 41 -6.69 16.00 -9.97
CA ILE A 41 -5.39 16.66 -9.74
C ILE A 41 -5.44 18.17 -10.04
N PRO A 42 -5.82 18.62 -11.26
CA PRO A 42 -5.97 20.05 -11.50
C PRO A 42 -7.12 20.67 -10.68
N LEU A 43 -8.14 19.88 -10.32
CA LEU A 43 -9.28 20.36 -9.54
C LEU A 43 -8.91 20.64 -8.08
N SER A 44 -8.10 19.78 -7.45
CA SER A 44 -7.61 19.97 -6.09
C SER A 44 -6.70 21.18 -6.00
N ILE A 45 -5.77 21.33 -6.95
CA ILE A 45 -4.90 22.50 -7.06
C ILE A 45 -5.75 23.78 -7.23
N PHE A 46 -6.76 23.76 -8.09
CA PHE A 46 -7.65 24.90 -8.30
C PHE A 46 -8.48 25.21 -7.04
N SER A 47 -8.99 24.19 -6.36
CA SER A 47 -9.72 24.34 -5.10
C SER A 47 -8.84 24.98 -4.02
N ALA A 48 -7.61 24.49 -3.86
CA ALA A 48 -6.66 24.96 -2.87
C ALA A 48 -6.23 26.42 -3.12
N LEU A 49 -5.91 26.76 -4.37
CA LEU A 49 -5.29 28.04 -4.72
C LEU A 49 -6.27 29.15 -5.09
N VAL A 50 -7.49 28.81 -5.51
CA VAL A 50 -8.46 29.80 -6.03
C VAL A 50 -9.75 29.82 -5.22
N ILE A 51 -10.32 28.65 -4.91
CA ILE A 51 -11.60 28.57 -4.17
C ILE A 51 -11.38 28.80 -2.68
N HIS A 52 -10.26 28.34 -2.14
CA HIS A 52 -9.93 28.37 -0.71
C HIS A 52 -11.00 27.69 0.16
N ASN A 53 -11.51 26.55 -0.30
CA ASN A 53 -12.42 25.71 0.46
C ASN A 53 -11.70 24.43 0.90
N ASP A 54 -11.43 24.30 2.20
CA ASP A 54 -10.62 23.22 2.74
C ASP A 54 -11.31 21.86 2.58
N THR A 55 -12.61 21.77 2.83
CA THR A 55 -13.37 20.51 2.68
C THR A 55 -13.40 20.03 1.23
N LEU A 56 -13.63 20.95 0.28
CA LEU A 56 -13.60 20.62 -1.14
C LEU A 56 -12.20 20.18 -1.56
N THR A 57 -11.17 20.93 -1.14
CA THR A 57 -9.77 20.62 -1.41
C THR A 57 -9.42 19.23 -0.90
N PHE A 58 -9.73 18.94 0.37
CA PHE A 58 -9.53 17.63 1.00
C PHE A 58 -10.17 16.49 0.19
N ILE A 59 -11.45 16.61 -0.18
CA ILE A 59 -12.17 15.59 -0.95
C ILE A 59 -11.54 15.41 -2.34
N THR A 60 -11.18 16.51 -3.01
CA THR A 60 -10.56 16.45 -4.33
C THR A 60 -9.15 15.85 -4.29
N CYS A 61 -8.34 16.14 -3.26
CA CYS A 61 -7.03 15.52 -3.05
C CYS A 61 -7.14 14.00 -2.85
N ILE A 62 -8.12 13.54 -2.05
CA ILE A 62 -8.40 12.11 -1.87
C ILE A 62 -8.58 11.41 -3.22
N PHE A 63 -9.43 11.98 -4.09
CA PHE A 63 -9.68 11.41 -5.41
C PHE A 63 -8.49 11.57 -6.37
N ALA A 64 -7.69 12.62 -6.21
CA ALA A 64 -6.46 12.83 -6.99
C ALA A 64 -5.36 11.81 -6.68
N ILE A 65 -5.25 11.37 -5.42
CA ILE A 65 -4.24 10.40 -4.97
C ILE A 65 -4.52 8.99 -5.53
N VAL A 66 -5.79 8.58 -5.65
CA VAL A 66 -6.17 7.24 -6.15
C VAL A 66 -5.51 6.85 -7.50
N PRO A 67 -5.59 7.65 -8.58
CA PRO A 67 -4.93 7.32 -9.84
C PRO A 67 -3.41 7.43 -9.74
N LEU A 68 -2.87 8.35 -8.92
CA LEU A 68 -1.43 8.48 -8.69
C LEU A 68 -0.86 7.22 -8.04
N ALA A 69 -1.54 6.67 -7.02
CA ALA A 69 -1.19 5.39 -6.39
C ALA A 69 -1.11 4.25 -7.39
N ARG A 70 -2.07 4.19 -8.30
CA ARG A 70 -2.08 3.15 -9.33
C ARG A 70 -0.95 3.31 -10.34
N ILE A 71 -0.65 4.53 -10.78
CA ILE A 71 0.47 4.79 -11.70
C ILE A 71 1.80 4.45 -11.01
N LEU A 72 1.96 4.84 -9.74
CA LEU A 72 3.14 4.57 -8.94
C LEU A 72 3.38 3.06 -8.80
N GLY A 73 2.39 2.29 -8.34
CA GLY A 73 2.50 0.84 -8.22
C GLY A 73 2.81 0.14 -9.54
N TYR A 74 2.17 0.56 -10.63
CA TYR A 74 2.46 0.03 -11.97
C TYR A 74 3.90 0.33 -12.42
N THR A 75 4.38 1.53 -12.15
CA THR A 75 5.74 1.96 -12.53
C THR A 75 6.80 1.23 -11.70
N VAL A 76 6.55 1.03 -10.41
CA VAL A 76 7.39 0.23 -9.53
C VAL A 76 7.50 -1.20 -10.05
N LYS A 77 6.37 -1.80 -10.45
CA LYS A 77 6.34 -3.13 -11.08
C LYS A 77 7.18 -3.19 -12.37
N GLU A 78 7.04 -2.23 -13.28
CA GLU A 78 7.80 -2.20 -14.54
C GLU A 78 9.32 -2.08 -14.33
N ILE A 79 9.77 -1.33 -13.32
CA ILE A 79 11.20 -1.26 -12.94
C ILE A 79 11.66 -2.57 -12.28
N SER A 80 10.82 -3.17 -11.44
CA SER A 80 11.07 -4.44 -10.77
C SER A 80 11.25 -5.60 -11.76
N LEU A 81 10.42 -5.69 -12.80
CA LEU A 81 10.53 -6.68 -13.88
C LEU A 81 11.85 -6.58 -14.68
N GLN A 82 12.49 -5.41 -14.66
CA GLN A 82 13.76 -5.14 -15.33
C GLN A 82 14.98 -5.20 -14.38
N SER A 83 14.77 -5.64 -13.14
CA SER A 83 15.78 -5.68 -12.09
C SER A 83 16.02 -7.11 -11.60
N ASN A 84 17.13 -7.35 -10.90
CA ASN A 84 17.35 -8.64 -10.26
C ASN A 84 16.41 -8.79 -9.03
N PRO A 85 16.15 -10.02 -8.54
CA PRO A 85 15.18 -10.24 -7.46
C PRO A 85 15.48 -9.45 -6.19
N THR A 86 16.76 -9.32 -5.80
CA THR A 86 17.17 -8.61 -4.59
C THR A 86 16.91 -7.10 -4.68
N ILE A 87 17.32 -6.46 -5.77
CA ILE A 87 17.10 -5.03 -6.01
C ILE A 87 15.60 -4.77 -6.20
N SER A 88 14.91 -5.65 -6.92
CA SER A 88 13.46 -5.55 -7.11
C SER A 88 12.71 -5.60 -5.79
N GLY A 89 13.03 -6.54 -4.89
CA GLY A 89 12.37 -6.65 -3.59
C GLY A 89 12.55 -5.39 -2.74
N LEU A 90 13.79 -4.91 -2.59
CA LEU A 90 14.07 -3.70 -1.81
C LEU A 90 13.44 -2.44 -2.44
N PHE A 91 13.52 -2.32 -3.77
CA PHE A 91 12.94 -1.20 -4.51
C PHE A 91 11.41 -1.19 -4.40
N SER A 92 10.78 -2.37 -4.51
CA SER A 92 9.33 -2.51 -4.37
C SER A 92 8.89 -2.18 -2.95
N ALA A 93 9.60 -2.65 -1.93
CA ALA A 93 9.29 -2.31 -0.54
C ALA A 93 9.37 -0.79 -0.27
N THR A 94 10.37 -0.13 -0.84
CA THR A 94 10.59 1.31 -0.64
C THR A 94 9.61 2.15 -1.46
N CYS A 95 9.57 1.92 -2.77
CA CYS A 95 8.79 2.75 -3.68
C CYS A 95 7.32 2.35 -3.72
N GLY A 96 6.96 1.12 -3.35
CA GLY A 96 5.57 0.68 -3.25
C GLY A 96 4.82 1.41 -2.14
N ASN A 97 5.48 1.66 -1.01
CA ASN A 97 4.96 2.41 0.14
C ASN A 97 5.32 3.92 0.08
N ALA A 98 5.67 4.44 -1.09
CA ALA A 98 6.17 5.82 -1.20
C ALA A 98 5.07 6.85 -0.89
N ILE A 99 3.81 6.57 -1.21
CA ILE A 99 2.71 7.50 -0.97
C ILE A 99 2.44 7.62 0.53
N GLU A 100 2.39 6.49 1.22
CA GLU A 100 2.29 6.39 2.67
C GLU A 100 3.42 7.18 3.33
N LEU A 101 4.67 6.95 2.92
CA LEU A 101 5.84 7.66 3.44
C LEU A 101 5.74 9.18 3.19
N ILE A 102 5.35 9.61 1.99
CA ILE A 102 5.24 11.03 1.66
C ILE A 102 4.17 11.71 2.51
N ILE A 103 2.96 11.13 2.57
CA ILE A 103 1.85 11.67 3.38
C ILE A 103 2.25 11.70 4.86
N ALA A 104 2.83 10.62 5.37
CA ALA A 104 3.23 10.53 6.77
C ALA A 104 4.32 11.54 7.13
N VAL A 105 5.35 11.73 6.29
CA VAL A 105 6.41 12.71 6.56
C VAL A 105 5.87 14.14 6.53
N ILE A 106 4.99 14.48 5.57
CA ILE A 106 4.36 15.80 5.50
C ILE A 106 3.45 16.03 6.71
N ALA A 107 2.67 15.03 7.11
CA ALA A 107 1.82 15.09 8.31
C ALA A 107 2.65 15.22 9.60
N LEU A 108 3.78 14.52 9.73
CA LEU A 108 4.71 14.70 10.85
C LEU A 108 5.28 16.11 10.90
N ASN A 109 5.66 16.66 9.74
CA ASN A 109 6.14 18.04 9.64
C ASN A 109 5.06 19.08 10.02
N ALA A 110 3.78 18.76 9.75
CA ALA A 110 2.64 19.56 10.18
C ALA A 110 2.22 19.34 11.65
N GLY A 111 2.91 18.47 12.40
CA GLY A 111 2.60 18.17 13.80
C GLY A 111 1.44 17.19 14.00
N LEU A 112 0.90 16.59 12.93
CA LEU A 112 -0.21 15.65 12.96
C LEU A 112 0.24 14.22 13.30
N VAL A 113 0.94 14.06 14.44
CA VAL A 113 1.52 12.77 14.86
C VAL A 113 0.44 11.70 15.04
N GLU A 114 -0.70 12.06 15.62
CA GLU A 114 -1.83 11.14 15.83
C GLU A 114 -2.43 10.65 14.51
N VAL A 115 -2.54 11.53 13.50
CA VAL A 115 -3.00 11.14 12.16
C VAL A 115 -2.05 10.13 11.53
N VAL A 116 -0.73 10.32 11.71
CA VAL A 116 0.29 9.40 11.20
C VAL A 116 0.18 8.04 11.89
N GLN A 117 0.08 8.02 13.22
CA GLN A 117 -0.11 6.80 13.99
C GLN A 117 -1.39 6.05 13.57
N ALA A 118 -2.52 6.77 13.47
CA ALA A 118 -3.78 6.23 13.02
C ALA A 118 -3.68 5.68 11.59
N SER A 119 -2.98 6.35 10.67
CA SER A 119 -2.79 5.88 9.29
C SER A 119 -1.96 4.60 9.19
N ILE A 120 -0.96 4.42 10.06
CA ILE A 120 -0.18 3.17 10.14
C ILE A 120 -1.06 2.01 10.58
N ILE A 121 -1.80 2.20 11.68
CA ILE A 121 -2.72 1.19 12.21
C ILE A 121 -3.80 0.85 11.18
N GLY A 122 -4.37 1.89 10.57
CA GLY A 122 -5.38 1.77 9.54
C GLY A 122 -4.90 1.02 8.31
N SER A 123 -3.66 1.25 7.89
CA SER A 123 -3.08 0.56 6.74
C SER A 123 -2.78 -0.90 7.05
N ILE A 124 -2.31 -1.22 8.26
CA ILE A 124 -2.10 -2.62 8.70
C ILE A 124 -3.44 -3.37 8.74
N ILE A 125 -4.45 -2.82 9.42
CA ILE A 125 -5.78 -3.44 9.54
C ILE A 125 -6.48 -3.48 8.18
N GLY A 126 -6.35 -2.43 7.39
CA GLY A 126 -6.87 -2.33 6.03
C GLY A 126 -6.30 -3.42 5.13
N ASN A 127 -5.00 -3.67 5.17
CA ASN A 127 -4.37 -4.68 4.33
C ASN A 127 -4.71 -6.10 4.79
N ILE A 128 -4.78 -6.35 6.09
CA ILE A 128 -5.05 -7.69 6.63
C ILE A 128 -6.54 -8.05 6.55
N LEU A 129 -7.45 -7.11 6.77
CA LEU A 129 -8.89 -7.36 6.81
C LEU A 129 -9.59 -6.92 5.53
N LEU A 130 -9.45 -5.66 5.12
CA LEU A 130 -10.20 -5.13 3.98
C LEU A 130 -9.65 -5.66 2.65
N LEU A 131 -8.34 -5.53 2.40
CA LEU A 131 -7.72 -5.97 1.16
C LEU A 131 -7.87 -7.48 0.98
N VAL A 132 -7.41 -8.26 1.96
CA VAL A 132 -7.55 -9.73 1.91
C VAL A 132 -9.02 -10.12 1.87
N GLY A 133 -9.89 -9.52 2.69
CA GLY A 133 -11.32 -9.82 2.72
C GLY A 133 -12.04 -9.55 1.41
N VAL A 134 -11.84 -8.38 0.78
CA VAL A 134 -12.42 -8.03 -0.52
C VAL A 134 -11.87 -8.93 -1.62
N SER A 135 -10.58 -9.28 -1.57
CA SER A 135 -9.99 -10.21 -2.54
C SER A 135 -10.60 -11.61 -2.44
N ILE A 136 -10.69 -12.20 -1.23
CA ILE A 136 -11.31 -13.52 -1.00
C ILE A 136 -12.79 -13.48 -1.38
N PHE A 137 -13.51 -12.42 -0.99
CA PHE A 137 -14.93 -12.27 -1.32
C PHE A 137 -15.14 -12.26 -2.84
N ALA A 138 -14.41 -11.41 -3.57
CA ALA A 138 -14.54 -11.29 -5.02
C ALA A 138 -14.16 -12.58 -5.77
N GLY A 139 -13.08 -13.26 -5.37
CA GLY A 139 -12.69 -14.56 -5.94
C GLY A 139 -13.69 -15.66 -5.60
N GLY A 140 -14.19 -15.67 -4.36
CA GLY A 140 -15.18 -16.62 -3.87
C GLY A 140 -16.56 -16.52 -4.53
N LEU A 141 -16.92 -15.36 -5.11
CA LEU A 141 -18.12 -15.22 -5.95
C LEU A 141 -18.00 -15.99 -7.27
N ARG A 142 -16.78 -16.22 -7.75
CA ARG A 142 -16.50 -16.95 -8.99
C ARG A 142 -16.15 -18.42 -8.74
N TYR A 143 -15.43 -18.70 -7.65
CA TYR A 143 -14.93 -20.04 -7.31
C TYR A 143 -15.47 -20.48 -5.95
N LYS A 144 -16.04 -21.69 -5.89
CA LYS A 144 -16.64 -22.21 -4.66
C LYS A 144 -15.63 -22.32 -3.51
N ASN A 145 -14.41 -22.74 -3.81
CA ASN A 145 -13.27 -22.78 -2.88
C ASN A 145 -12.00 -22.43 -3.67
N GLN A 146 -11.12 -21.62 -3.10
CA GLN A 146 -9.78 -21.37 -3.61
C GLN A 146 -8.75 -21.93 -2.63
N ARG A 147 -7.57 -22.33 -3.11
CA ARG A 147 -6.49 -22.88 -2.29
C ARG A 147 -5.26 -22.01 -2.40
N PHE A 148 -4.53 -21.87 -1.31
CA PHE A 148 -3.26 -21.14 -1.24
C PHE A 148 -2.20 -21.98 -0.55
N ASN A 149 -0.94 -21.54 -0.62
CA ASN A 149 0.17 -22.21 0.04
C ASN A 149 0.30 -21.79 1.52
N ASN A 150 -0.10 -22.66 2.44
CA ASN A 150 -0.08 -22.39 3.88
C ASN A 150 1.33 -22.12 4.43
N GLN A 151 2.39 -22.64 3.79
CA GLN A 151 3.75 -22.46 4.30
C GLN A 151 4.23 -21.01 4.14
N SER A 152 4.01 -20.42 2.95
CA SER A 152 4.33 -19.02 2.67
C SER A 152 3.56 -18.08 3.61
N VAL A 153 2.25 -18.29 3.70
CA VAL A 153 1.34 -17.51 4.54
C VAL A 153 1.67 -17.68 6.04
N ALA A 154 2.14 -18.86 6.48
CA ALA A 154 2.54 -19.07 7.87
C ALA A 154 3.78 -18.25 8.26
N VAL A 155 4.74 -18.05 7.34
CA VAL A 155 5.91 -17.18 7.60
C VAL A 155 5.44 -15.75 7.81
N ASP A 156 4.62 -15.22 6.90
CA ASP A 156 4.05 -13.87 7.01
C ASP A 156 3.17 -13.72 8.26
N SER A 157 2.33 -14.70 8.56
CA SER A 157 1.50 -14.77 9.78
C SER A 157 2.34 -14.66 11.06
N THR A 158 3.52 -15.29 11.08
CA THR A 158 4.45 -15.21 12.22
C THR A 158 5.11 -13.83 12.30
N MET A 159 5.47 -13.23 11.15
CA MET A 159 5.97 -11.86 11.11
C MET A 159 4.93 -10.84 11.60
N LEU A 160 3.65 -11.06 11.32
CA LEU A 160 2.56 -10.23 11.85
C LEU A 160 2.41 -10.31 13.38
N ILE A 161 2.73 -11.45 14.00
CA ILE A 161 2.81 -11.54 15.47
C ILE A 161 3.95 -10.67 16.01
N ILE A 162 5.08 -10.60 15.28
CA ILE A 162 6.20 -9.72 15.64
C ILE A 162 5.78 -8.25 15.48
N VAL A 163 4.99 -7.91 14.46
CA VAL A 163 4.38 -6.58 14.30
C VAL A 163 3.54 -6.23 15.52
N VAL A 164 2.63 -7.13 15.95
CA VAL A 164 1.81 -6.92 17.14
C VAL A 164 2.68 -6.65 18.37
N ALA A 165 3.72 -7.44 18.61
CA ALA A 165 4.62 -7.24 19.73
C ALA A 165 5.35 -5.88 19.64
N GLY A 166 5.84 -5.51 18.45
CA GLY A 166 6.57 -4.26 18.21
C GLY A 166 5.73 -3.00 18.42
N LEU A 167 4.43 -3.04 18.11
CA LEU A 167 3.51 -1.93 18.32
C LEU A 167 2.91 -1.91 19.74
N ALA A 168 2.61 -3.09 20.30
CA ALA A 168 1.97 -3.20 21.61
C ALA A 168 2.92 -2.91 22.77
N ILE A 169 4.17 -3.42 22.75
CA ILE A 169 5.09 -3.32 23.89
C ILE A 169 5.40 -1.86 24.27
N PRO A 170 5.80 -0.97 23.33
CA PRO A 170 6.06 0.43 23.68
C PRO A 170 4.81 1.15 24.18
N SER A 171 3.65 0.86 23.61
CA SER A 171 2.38 1.46 24.00
C SER A 171 1.93 1.03 25.40
N ILE A 172 2.03 -0.27 25.72
CA ILE A 172 1.72 -0.80 27.06
C ILE A 172 2.70 -0.23 28.08
N TYR A 173 3.98 -0.13 27.74
CA TYR A 173 4.97 0.50 28.61
C TYR A 173 4.61 1.94 28.93
N ALA A 174 4.20 2.73 27.93
CA ALA A 174 3.80 4.12 28.13
C ALA A 174 2.58 4.26 29.06
N ILE A 175 1.63 3.32 29.00
CA ILE A 175 0.47 3.26 29.91
C ILE A 175 0.89 2.93 31.34
N LEU A 176 1.77 1.95 31.51
CA LEU A 176 2.24 1.50 32.82
C LEU A 176 3.26 2.44 33.46
N SER A 177 3.94 3.26 32.65
CA SER A 177 4.95 4.23 33.08
C SER A 177 4.71 5.63 32.47
N PRO A 178 3.65 6.35 32.88
CA PRO A 178 3.27 7.64 32.28
C PRO A 178 4.34 8.74 32.41
N HIS A 179 5.17 8.68 33.46
CA HIS A 179 6.30 9.59 33.68
C HIS A 179 7.64 9.01 33.21
N GLY A 180 7.60 7.94 32.41
CA GLY A 180 8.78 7.30 31.86
C GLY A 180 9.51 8.22 30.88
N VAL A 181 10.67 8.73 31.28
CA VAL A 181 11.60 9.52 30.42
C VAL A 181 12.06 8.72 29.18
N HIS A 182 11.80 7.41 29.14
CA HIS A 182 12.35 6.47 28.16
C HIS A 182 11.39 6.07 27.02
N ASN A 183 10.19 6.65 26.89
CA ASN A 183 9.22 6.26 25.84
C ASN A 183 9.80 6.38 24.42
N GLN A 184 10.55 7.46 24.15
CA GLN A 184 11.19 7.67 22.85
C GLN A 184 12.34 6.69 22.61
N VAL A 185 13.15 6.42 23.64
CA VAL A 185 14.28 5.49 23.56
C VAL A 185 13.78 4.07 23.31
N LEU A 186 12.75 3.64 24.04
CA LEU A 186 12.12 2.34 23.86
C LEU A 186 11.53 2.20 22.45
N SER A 187 10.75 3.19 22.00
CA SER A 187 10.18 3.22 20.64
C SER A 187 11.28 3.09 19.57
N SER A 188 12.40 3.79 19.77
CA SER A 188 13.54 3.78 18.83
C SER A 188 14.23 2.42 18.78
N ALA A 189 14.47 1.81 19.95
CA ALA A 189 15.10 0.50 20.05
C ALA A 189 14.21 -0.59 19.43
N VAL A 190 12.91 -0.55 19.70
CA VAL A 190 11.94 -1.50 19.13
C VAL A 190 11.82 -1.33 17.61
N ALA A 191 11.74 -0.10 17.12
CA ALA A 191 11.78 0.18 15.67
C ALA A 191 13.06 -0.36 15.00
N GLY A 192 14.21 -0.26 15.66
CA GLY A 192 15.47 -0.85 15.19
C GLY A 192 15.41 -2.37 15.07
N VAL A 193 14.84 -3.06 16.07
CA VAL A 193 14.62 -4.51 16.02
C VAL A 193 13.64 -4.89 14.90
N MET A 194 12.56 -4.13 14.73
CA MET A 194 11.57 -4.32 13.65
C MET A 194 12.23 -4.21 12.26
N ALA A 195 13.08 -3.20 12.04
CA ALA A 195 13.83 -3.06 10.80
C ALA A 195 14.79 -4.24 10.55
N LEU A 196 15.49 -4.71 11.59
CA LEU A 196 16.42 -5.84 11.47
C LEU A 196 15.69 -7.13 11.09
N ILE A 197 14.55 -7.41 11.72
CA ILE A 197 13.78 -8.61 11.38
C ILE A 197 13.15 -8.52 9.98
N TYR A 198 12.79 -7.31 9.52
CA TYR A 198 12.35 -7.10 8.14
C TYR A 198 13.47 -7.44 7.14
N LEU A 199 14.69 -6.93 7.36
CA LEU A 199 15.83 -7.22 6.50
C LEU A 199 16.18 -8.71 6.50
N ALA A 200 16.08 -9.37 7.66
CA ALA A 200 16.26 -10.82 7.76
C ALA A 200 15.18 -11.59 6.99
N GLY A 201 13.90 -11.16 7.09
CA GLY A 201 12.79 -11.72 6.33
C GLY A 201 12.94 -11.53 4.82
N LEU A 202 13.40 -10.35 4.38
CA LEU A 202 13.69 -10.05 2.99
C LEU A 202 14.85 -10.92 2.46
N PHE A 203 15.90 -11.12 3.27
CA PHE A 203 16.97 -12.07 2.92
C PHE A 203 16.46 -13.51 2.88
N PHE A 204 15.57 -13.89 3.80
CA PHE A 204 14.97 -15.22 3.83
C PHE A 204 14.17 -15.50 2.55
N SER A 205 13.25 -14.60 2.19
CA SER A 205 12.40 -14.71 1.00
C SER A 205 13.19 -14.63 -0.31
N LEU A 206 14.15 -13.69 -0.43
CA LEU A 206 14.84 -13.44 -1.71
C LEU A 206 16.08 -14.30 -1.95
N ARG A 207 16.59 -15.00 -0.93
CA ARG A 207 17.86 -15.77 -1.02
C ARG A 207 17.74 -17.20 -0.52
N THR A 208 17.35 -17.42 0.73
CA THR A 208 17.50 -18.76 1.34
C THR A 208 16.32 -19.68 1.08
N HIS A 209 15.11 -19.14 0.96
CA HIS A 209 13.87 -19.92 0.82
C HIS A 209 12.99 -19.38 -0.31
N LYS A 210 13.59 -19.10 -1.47
CA LYS A 210 12.87 -18.56 -2.63
C LYS A 210 11.69 -19.45 -3.04
N ASP A 211 11.91 -20.77 -3.00
CA ASP A 211 10.92 -21.79 -3.39
C ASP A 211 9.63 -21.73 -2.55
N LEU A 212 9.67 -21.19 -1.32
CA LEU A 212 8.48 -20.98 -0.50
C LEU A 212 7.62 -19.82 -1.01
N PHE A 213 8.23 -18.83 -1.66
CA PHE A 213 7.60 -17.61 -2.18
C PHE A 213 7.45 -17.64 -3.72
N ASP A 214 7.45 -18.83 -4.32
CA ASP A 214 7.26 -19.00 -5.78
C ASP A 214 5.93 -18.42 -6.30
N ALA A 215 4.92 -18.27 -5.42
CA ALA A 215 3.63 -17.64 -5.75
C ALA A 215 3.77 -16.15 -6.11
N SER A 216 4.51 -15.34 -5.35
CA SER A 216 4.85 -13.98 -5.75
C SER A 216 5.80 -13.93 -6.96
N ASP A 217 6.56 -15.00 -7.21
CA ASP A 217 7.24 -15.16 -8.49
C ASP A 217 6.29 -15.51 -9.64
N GLU A 218 5.04 -15.97 -9.45
CA GLU A 218 4.02 -15.98 -10.52
C GLU A 218 3.63 -14.57 -10.98
N MET A 219 3.67 -13.57 -10.09
CA MET A 219 3.51 -12.17 -10.47
C MET A 219 4.69 -11.67 -11.33
N LYS A 220 5.87 -12.29 -11.20
CA LYS A 220 7.06 -12.04 -12.04
C LYS A 220 7.21 -12.98 -13.25
N SER A 221 6.61 -14.17 -13.19
CA SER A 221 6.80 -15.30 -14.13
C SER A 221 5.55 -15.64 -14.94
N SER A 222 4.39 -15.05 -14.61
CA SER A 222 3.41 -14.76 -15.65
C SER A 222 4.16 -14.05 -16.78
N SER A 223 3.91 -14.44 -18.01
CA SER A 223 4.60 -13.98 -19.22
C SER A 223 4.52 -12.46 -19.49
N GLU A 224 4.26 -11.64 -18.48
CA GLU A 224 4.30 -10.19 -18.50
C GLU A 224 5.73 -9.69 -18.66
N ARG A 225 6.09 -9.45 -19.91
CA ARG A 225 7.28 -8.70 -20.26
C ARG A 225 7.07 -7.23 -19.90
N PRO A 226 8.14 -6.51 -19.48
CA PRO A 226 8.06 -5.08 -19.28
C PRO A 226 7.57 -4.40 -20.57
N THR A 227 6.58 -3.54 -20.43
CA THR A 227 5.94 -2.82 -21.55
C THR A 227 6.58 -1.45 -21.79
N MET A 228 7.37 -0.97 -20.83
CA MET A 228 8.09 0.29 -20.90
C MET A 228 9.58 0.15 -20.56
N SER A 229 10.40 0.99 -21.18
CA SER A 229 11.83 1.04 -20.87
C SER A 229 12.07 1.55 -19.46
N ARG A 230 13.08 1.01 -18.76
CA ARG A 230 13.50 1.46 -17.41
C ARG A 230 13.65 2.97 -17.26
N ARG A 231 14.16 3.68 -18.27
CA ARG A 231 14.32 5.16 -18.23
C ARG A 231 12.98 5.90 -18.19
N LEU A 232 12.04 5.46 -19.04
CA LEU A 232 10.68 6.01 -19.06
C LEU A 232 9.96 5.73 -17.74
N ALA A 233 10.08 4.50 -17.22
CA ALA A 233 9.51 4.14 -15.94
C ALA A 233 10.08 5.02 -14.81
N ALA A 234 11.40 5.20 -14.74
CA ALA A 234 12.02 6.07 -13.74
C ALA A 234 11.55 7.54 -13.85
N LEU A 235 11.38 8.06 -15.07
CA LEU A 235 10.85 9.41 -15.30
C LEU A 235 9.41 9.55 -14.81
N ILE A 236 8.54 8.58 -15.15
CA ILE A 236 7.15 8.56 -14.70
C ILE A 236 7.09 8.48 -13.18
N LEU A 237 7.91 7.63 -12.56
CA LEU A 237 7.97 7.49 -11.11
C LEU A 237 8.31 8.81 -10.44
N LEU A 238 9.32 9.53 -10.95
CA LEU A 238 9.72 10.83 -10.41
C LEU A 238 8.61 11.88 -10.54
N ILE A 239 7.92 11.92 -11.68
CA ILE A 239 6.78 12.83 -11.90
C ILE A 239 5.65 12.52 -10.93
N VAL A 240 5.32 11.24 -10.73
CA VAL A 240 4.24 10.82 -9.83
C VAL A 240 4.60 11.11 -8.38
N ILE A 241 5.85 10.88 -7.96
CA ILE A 241 6.31 11.26 -6.62
C ILE A 241 6.12 12.76 -6.41
N GLY A 242 6.52 13.60 -7.38
CA GLY A 242 6.33 15.05 -7.28
C GLY A 242 4.85 15.45 -7.21
N ALA A 243 3.99 14.82 -8.02
CA ALA A 243 2.55 15.07 -8.00
C ALA A 243 1.92 14.65 -6.66
N VAL A 244 2.27 13.47 -6.15
CA VAL A 244 1.83 13.00 -4.84
C VAL A 244 2.30 13.96 -3.75
N SER A 245 3.55 14.43 -3.78
CA SER A 245 4.02 15.40 -2.79
C SER A 245 3.19 16.70 -2.78
N VAL A 246 2.81 17.22 -3.95
CA VAL A 246 1.95 18.41 -4.05
C VAL A 246 0.54 18.13 -3.51
N GLU A 247 -0.08 17.02 -3.92
CA GLU A 247 -1.42 16.64 -3.43
C GLU A 247 -1.42 16.37 -1.93
N SER A 248 -0.36 15.74 -1.40
CA SER A 248 -0.20 15.45 0.02
C SER A 248 -0.06 16.72 0.86
N GLU A 249 0.63 17.75 0.36
CA GLU A 249 0.72 19.06 1.04
C GLU A 249 -0.68 19.67 1.22
N PHE A 250 -1.48 19.70 0.14
CA PHE A 250 -2.85 20.21 0.20
C PHE A 250 -3.78 19.32 1.03
N LEU A 251 -3.63 18.00 0.92
CA LEU A 251 -4.40 17.05 1.73
C LEU A 251 -4.14 17.29 3.21
N VAL A 252 -2.88 17.22 3.64
CA VAL A 252 -2.47 17.36 5.05
C VAL A 252 -2.88 18.72 5.60
N GLY A 253 -2.65 19.79 4.83
CA GLY A 253 -3.01 21.15 5.24
C GLY A 253 -4.51 21.38 5.45
N THR A 254 -5.37 20.50 4.91
CA THR A 254 -6.83 20.62 5.00
C THR A 254 -7.49 19.59 5.91
N ILE A 255 -6.73 18.63 6.47
CA ILE A 255 -7.25 17.54 7.31
C ILE A 255 -8.11 18.08 8.46
N GLU A 256 -7.58 19.03 9.24
CA GLU A 256 -8.25 19.48 10.47
C GLU A 256 -9.60 20.15 10.17
N GLN A 257 -9.62 21.11 9.23
CA GLN A 257 -10.83 21.85 8.87
C GLN A 257 -11.85 20.97 8.16
N ALA A 258 -11.39 20.05 7.30
CA ALA A 258 -12.27 19.09 6.65
C ALA A 258 -12.89 18.12 7.66
N ALA A 259 -12.10 17.59 8.60
CA ALA A 259 -12.57 16.71 9.65
C ALA A 259 -13.66 17.38 10.50
N LEU A 260 -13.43 18.62 10.93
CA LEU A 260 -14.41 19.43 11.67
C LEU A 260 -15.71 19.65 10.88
N THR A 261 -15.60 20.00 9.60
CA THR A 261 -16.77 20.30 8.75
C THR A 261 -17.61 19.05 8.44
N ILE A 262 -16.93 17.91 8.22
CA ILE A 262 -17.58 16.62 7.94
C ILE A 262 -18.17 16.00 9.22
N GLY A 263 -17.64 16.38 10.40
CA GLY A 263 -18.04 15.81 11.68
C GLY A 263 -17.37 14.46 11.96
N ILE A 264 -16.10 14.32 11.57
CA ILE A 264 -15.27 13.12 11.83
C ILE A 264 -14.00 13.52 12.58
N THR A 265 -13.41 12.58 13.32
CA THR A 265 -12.16 12.83 14.05
C THR A 265 -10.94 12.73 13.13
N GLN A 266 -9.85 13.43 13.48
CA GLN A 266 -8.58 13.30 12.76
C GLN A 266 -8.06 11.85 12.81
N MET A 267 -8.30 11.15 13.92
CA MET A 267 -8.01 9.72 14.06
C MET A 267 -8.78 8.89 13.02
N PHE A 268 -10.09 9.13 12.84
CA PHE A 268 -10.88 8.44 11.82
C PHE A 268 -10.37 8.73 10.40
N VAL A 269 -9.96 9.98 10.12
CA VAL A 269 -9.32 10.34 8.85
C VAL A 269 -8.06 9.52 8.62
N GLY A 270 -7.17 9.41 9.61
CA GLY A 270 -5.96 8.60 9.50
C GLY A 270 -6.27 7.13 9.26
N ILE A 271 -7.08 6.52 10.14
CA ILE A 271 -7.25 5.07 10.20
C ILE A 271 -8.13 4.49 9.09
N VAL A 272 -9.08 5.27 8.56
CA VAL A 272 -9.97 4.82 7.48
C VAL A 272 -9.63 5.53 6.18
N VAL A 273 -9.68 6.86 6.16
CA VAL A 273 -9.63 7.61 4.90
C VAL A 273 -8.24 7.51 4.28
N ILE A 274 -7.18 7.90 5.01
CA ILE A 274 -5.80 7.86 4.52
C ILE A 274 -5.40 6.41 4.22
N ALA A 275 -5.66 5.48 5.15
CA ALA A 275 -5.34 4.07 4.95
C ALA A 275 -5.96 3.46 3.67
N ILE A 276 -7.22 3.78 3.34
CA ILE A 276 -7.84 3.24 2.12
C ILE A 276 -7.22 3.85 0.86
N ILE A 277 -7.00 5.16 0.84
CA ILE A 277 -6.58 5.86 -0.39
C ILE A 277 -5.17 5.46 -0.81
N THR A 278 -4.28 5.18 0.14
CA THR A 278 -2.90 4.81 -0.17
C THR A 278 -2.82 3.34 -0.62
N ASN A 279 -3.59 2.46 0.00
CA ASN A 279 -3.62 1.03 -0.32
C ASN A 279 -4.54 0.65 -1.51
N ILE A 280 -5.27 1.61 -2.11
CA ILE A 280 -6.28 1.32 -3.16
C ILE A 280 -5.71 0.59 -4.39
N ALA A 281 -4.46 0.88 -4.75
CA ALA A 281 -3.78 0.26 -5.87
C ALA A 281 -3.50 -1.23 -5.60
N GLU A 282 -3.12 -1.56 -4.37
CA GLU A 282 -2.87 -2.92 -3.92
C GLU A 282 -4.18 -3.70 -3.79
N ILE A 283 -5.23 -3.09 -3.22
CA ILE A 283 -6.59 -3.66 -3.18
C ILE A 283 -7.05 -4.06 -4.57
N SER A 284 -6.93 -3.15 -5.54
CA SER A 284 -7.31 -3.44 -6.93
C SER A 284 -6.50 -4.59 -7.54
N THR A 285 -5.22 -4.70 -7.20
CA THR A 285 -4.32 -5.72 -7.75
C THR A 285 -4.57 -7.08 -7.11
N ALA A 286 -4.77 -7.15 -5.80
CA ALA A 286 -5.13 -8.37 -5.09
C ALA A 286 -6.51 -8.90 -5.55
N VAL A 287 -7.50 -8.03 -5.71
CA VAL A 287 -8.81 -8.44 -6.25
C VAL A 287 -8.68 -9.02 -7.65
N HIS A 288 -7.85 -8.41 -8.51
CA HIS A 288 -7.60 -8.93 -9.86
C HIS A 288 -7.04 -10.35 -9.83
N PHE A 289 -5.98 -10.60 -9.06
CA PHE A 289 -5.38 -11.93 -8.95
C PHE A 289 -6.33 -12.96 -8.36
N SER A 290 -7.11 -12.59 -7.35
CA SER A 290 -8.08 -13.48 -6.73
C SER A 290 -9.15 -13.95 -7.72
N VAL A 291 -9.67 -13.04 -8.55
CA VAL A 291 -10.66 -13.35 -9.61
C VAL A 291 -10.05 -14.19 -10.75
N GLU A 292 -8.74 -14.11 -10.95
CA GLU A 292 -7.97 -14.96 -11.86
C GLU A 292 -7.59 -16.33 -11.25
N ASN A 293 -8.14 -16.67 -10.08
CA ASN A 293 -7.85 -17.90 -9.33
C ASN A 293 -6.43 -17.99 -8.77
N LYS A 294 -5.76 -16.85 -8.57
CA LYS A 294 -4.43 -16.72 -7.96
C LYS A 294 -4.54 -16.09 -6.57
N ILE A 295 -5.22 -16.82 -5.68
CA ILE A 295 -5.56 -16.29 -4.35
C ILE A 295 -4.34 -16.21 -3.44
N ASP A 296 -3.38 -17.11 -3.60
CA ASP A 296 -2.08 -17.10 -2.95
C ASP A 296 -1.36 -15.76 -3.12
N VAL A 297 -1.26 -15.27 -4.37
CA VAL A 297 -0.68 -13.96 -4.68
C VAL A 297 -1.46 -12.83 -4.00
N SER A 298 -2.79 -12.95 -3.93
CA SER A 298 -3.66 -11.92 -3.38
C SER A 298 -3.52 -11.79 -1.86
N ILE A 299 -3.45 -12.92 -1.16
CA ILE A 299 -3.21 -12.98 0.29
C ILE A 299 -1.79 -12.47 0.60
N GLU A 300 -0.79 -12.90 -0.18
CA GLU A 300 0.59 -12.47 -0.01
C GLU A 300 0.75 -10.95 -0.19
N ILE A 301 0.07 -10.34 -1.16
CA ILE A 301 0.04 -8.86 -1.31
C ILE A 301 -0.45 -8.20 -0.02
N GLY A 302 -1.56 -8.68 0.55
CA GLY A 302 -2.14 -8.10 1.76
C GLY A 302 -1.26 -8.25 3.00
N LEU A 303 -0.78 -9.48 3.26
CA LEU A 303 0.05 -9.74 4.45
C LEU A 303 1.41 -9.04 4.32
N SER A 304 2.06 -9.14 3.16
CA SER A 304 3.36 -8.51 2.93
C SER A 304 3.29 -7.00 3.03
N SER A 305 2.24 -6.36 2.52
CA SER A 305 2.06 -4.91 2.63
C SER A 305 1.91 -4.47 4.09
N ALA A 306 1.08 -5.17 4.89
CA ALA A 306 0.97 -4.91 6.32
C ALA A 306 2.30 -5.08 7.08
N ILE A 307 3.07 -6.13 6.74
CA ILE A 307 4.41 -6.37 7.29
C ILE A 307 5.38 -5.25 6.90
N GLN A 308 5.33 -4.75 5.65
CA GLN A 308 6.18 -3.66 5.17
C GLN A 308 5.85 -2.34 5.88
N ILE A 309 4.56 -2.02 6.05
CA ILE A 309 4.15 -0.82 6.80
C ILE A 309 4.75 -0.87 8.21
N ALA A 310 4.55 -1.97 8.92
CA ALA A 310 4.99 -2.07 10.30
C ALA A 310 6.50 -2.22 10.46
N LEU A 311 7.15 -3.11 9.70
CA LEU A 311 8.56 -3.47 9.94
C LEU A 311 9.55 -2.67 9.08
N PHE A 312 9.07 -1.86 8.14
CA PHE A 312 9.93 -1.03 7.28
C PHE A 312 9.54 0.45 7.28
N VAL A 313 8.27 0.79 6.99
CA VAL A 313 7.81 2.19 6.94
C VAL A 313 7.91 2.84 8.32
N VAL A 314 7.39 2.19 9.37
CA VAL A 314 7.44 2.71 10.74
C VAL A 314 8.88 2.97 11.23
N PRO A 315 9.86 2.05 11.06
CA PRO A 315 11.26 2.35 11.37
C PRO A 315 11.84 3.54 10.59
N ILE A 316 11.49 3.70 9.31
CA ILE A 316 11.91 4.88 8.54
C ILE A 316 11.31 6.15 9.14
N LEU A 317 10.02 6.17 9.46
CA LEU A 317 9.37 7.32 10.09
C LEU A 317 9.99 7.63 11.46
N MET A 318 10.38 6.61 12.22
CA MET A 318 11.09 6.79 13.48
C MET A 318 12.45 7.48 13.28
N LEU A 319 13.24 7.04 12.29
CA LEU A 319 14.52 7.66 11.95
C LEU A 319 14.35 9.10 11.46
N VAL A 320 13.38 9.35 10.58
CA VAL A 320 13.06 10.69 10.08
C VAL A 320 12.66 11.60 11.24
N SER A 321 11.77 11.14 12.12
CA SER A 321 11.34 11.88 13.30
C SER A 321 12.50 12.24 14.24
N GLN A 322 13.46 11.34 14.44
CA GLN A 322 14.65 11.63 15.24
C GLN A 322 15.56 12.69 14.61
N VAL A 323 15.72 12.66 13.29
CA VAL A 323 16.57 13.61 12.55
C VAL A 323 15.96 15.01 12.52
N PHE A 324 14.65 15.11 12.31
CA PHE A 324 13.94 16.39 12.15
C PHE A 324 13.24 16.87 13.42
N GLY A 325 13.19 16.06 14.48
CA GLY A 325 12.58 16.43 15.75
C GLY A 325 11.05 16.41 15.76
N PHE A 326 10.41 15.58 14.93
CA PHE A 326 8.94 15.55 14.79
C PHE A 326 8.20 14.90 15.97
N GLY A 327 8.89 14.24 16.90
CA GLY A 327 8.26 13.68 18.10
C GLY A 327 7.40 12.42 17.88
N PHE A 328 7.46 11.81 16.70
CA PHE A 328 6.85 10.50 16.45
C PHE A 328 7.39 9.42 17.41
N SER A 329 6.48 8.63 17.96
CA SER A 329 6.76 7.51 18.86
C SER A 329 5.84 6.33 18.56
N LEU A 330 6.18 5.13 19.05
CA LEU A 330 5.36 3.91 18.86
C LEU A 330 4.30 3.76 19.96
N VAL A 331 3.75 4.88 20.43
CA VAL A 331 2.72 4.90 21.48
C VAL A 331 1.35 5.05 20.82
N PHE A 332 0.63 3.94 20.72
CA PHE A 332 -0.71 3.85 20.19
C PHE A 332 -1.73 3.74 21.32
N THR A 333 -2.97 4.09 21.04
CA THR A 333 -4.08 3.93 21.99
C THR A 333 -4.36 2.44 22.26
N PRO A 334 -4.91 2.10 23.45
CA PRO A 334 -5.30 0.72 23.74
C PRO A 334 -6.25 0.12 22.69
N PHE A 335 -7.12 0.95 22.13
CA PHE A 335 -8.09 0.51 21.13
C PHE A 335 -7.44 0.20 19.77
N GLU A 336 -6.47 1.01 19.32
CA GLU A 336 -5.67 0.72 18.14
C GLU A 336 -4.90 -0.60 18.27
N ILE A 337 -4.24 -0.82 19.42
CA ILE A 337 -3.51 -2.06 19.69
C ILE A 337 -4.46 -3.25 19.65
N LEU A 338 -5.62 -3.14 20.31
CA LEU A 338 -6.61 -4.20 20.34
C LEU A 338 -7.12 -4.53 18.92
N ALA A 339 -7.35 -3.51 18.10
CA ALA A 339 -7.81 -3.68 16.72
C ALA A 339 -6.76 -4.42 15.87
N VAL A 340 -5.47 -4.08 16.00
CA VAL A 340 -4.38 -4.80 15.30
C VAL A 340 -4.24 -6.23 15.80
N ILE A 341 -4.30 -6.46 17.12
CA ILE A 341 -4.27 -7.82 17.70
C ILE A 341 -5.40 -8.66 17.12
N LEU A 342 -6.63 -8.16 17.13
CA LEU A 342 -7.79 -8.86 16.58
C LEU A 342 -7.61 -9.17 15.09
N ALA A 343 -7.16 -8.18 14.31
CA ALA A 343 -6.94 -8.36 12.88
C ALA A 343 -5.93 -9.48 12.58
N VAL A 344 -4.78 -9.46 13.28
CA VAL A 344 -3.73 -10.47 13.11
C VAL A 344 -4.19 -11.85 13.57
N LEU A 345 -4.90 -11.96 14.69
CA LEU A 345 -5.42 -13.24 15.17
C LEU A 345 -6.42 -13.86 14.18
N ILE A 346 -7.33 -13.06 13.64
CA ILE A 346 -8.34 -13.53 12.70
C ILE A 346 -7.69 -14.01 11.41
N VAL A 347 -6.74 -13.25 10.84
CA VAL A 347 -6.09 -13.67 9.59
C VAL A 347 -5.23 -14.91 9.79
N ASN A 348 -4.55 -15.04 10.93
CA ASN A 348 -3.73 -16.21 11.24
C ASN A 348 -4.58 -17.47 11.40
N TYR A 349 -5.76 -17.33 12.01
CA TYR A 349 -6.72 -18.43 12.12
C TYR A 349 -7.24 -18.86 10.75
N LEU A 350 -7.67 -17.90 9.93
CA LEU A 350 -8.22 -18.15 8.59
C LEU A 350 -7.16 -18.74 7.64
N SER A 351 -5.90 -18.35 7.82
CA SER A 351 -4.77 -18.82 7.01
C SER A 351 -4.34 -20.26 7.31
N ALA A 352 -4.80 -20.87 8.41
CA ALA A 352 -4.33 -22.19 8.84
C ALA A 352 -4.81 -23.32 7.92
N ASP A 353 -6.02 -23.21 7.36
CA ASP A 353 -6.72 -24.29 6.67
C ASP A 353 -6.37 -24.41 5.18
N GLY A 354 -5.64 -23.43 4.63
CA GLY A 354 -5.12 -23.45 3.24
C GLY A 354 -6.16 -23.33 2.15
N ARG A 355 -7.38 -23.00 2.53
CA ARG A 355 -8.51 -22.83 1.63
C ARG A 355 -9.29 -21.61 2.06
N CYS A 356 -9.94 -20.97 1.10
CA CYS A 356 -10.89 -19.92 1.41
C CYS A 356 -12.13 -19.96 0.51
N ASN A 357 -13.17 -19.31 1.00
CA ASN A 357 -14.47 -19.18 0.34
C ASN A 357 -15.02 -17.75 0.53
N TRP A 358 -16.09 -17.41 -0.20
CA TRP A 358 -16.65 -16.05 -0.16
C TRP A 358 -17.13 -15.63 1.24
N LEU A 359 -17.58 -16.56 2.09
CA LEU A 359 -18.09 -16.24 3.42
C LEU A 359 -16.96 -15.76 4.34
N GLU A 360 -15.80 -16.41 4.27
CA GLU A 360 -14.59 -15.97 4.98
C GLU A 360 -14.16 -14.56 4.55
N GLY A 361 -14.23 -14.24 3.26
CA GLY A 361 -14.00 -12.88 2.77
C GLY A 361 -14.99 -11.88 3.35
N ALA A 362 -16.28 -12.22 3.37
CA ALA A 362 -17.32 -11.38 3.97
C ALA A 362 -17.13 -11.20 5.50
N GLN A 363 -16.64 -12.21 6.21
CA GLN A 363 -16.33 -12.12 7.64
C GLN A 363 -15.19 -11.12 7.90
N LEU A 364 -14.10 -11.19 7.14
CA LEU A 364 -13.00 -10.23 7.25
C LEU A 364 -13.46 -8.78 7.00
N ILE A 365 -14.25 -8.57 5.95
CA ILE A 365 -14.85 -7.26 5.65
C ILE A 365 -15.75 -6.79 6.80
N SER A 366 -16.56 -7.69 7.36
CA SER A 366 -17.46 -7.37 8.48
C SER A 366 -16.69 -6.91 9.71
N VAL A 367 -15.58 -7.58 10.04
CA VAL A 367 -14.72 -7.17 11.15
C VAL A 367 -14.10 -5.80 10.88
N TYR A 368 -13.60 -5.55 9.66
CA TYR A 368 -13.08 -4.23 9.27
C TYR A 368 -14.14 -3.13 9.45
N LEU A 369 -15.38 -3.37 8.99
CA LEU A 369 -16.48 -2.42 9.13
C LEU A 369 -16.85 -2.18 10.60
N ILE A 370 -16.89 -3.21 11.43
CA ILE A 370 -17.15 -3.07 12.88
C ILE A 370 -16.07 -2.20 13.53
N ILE A 371 -14.79 -2.44 13.21
CA ILE A 371 -13.67 -1.65 13.70
C ILE A 371 -13.79 -0.20 13.21
N GLY A 372 -14.04 0.02 11.92
CA GLY A 372 -14.20 1.36 11.35
C GLY A 372 -15.37 2.15 11.96
N ILE A 373 -16.51 1.49 12.18
CA ILE A 373 -17.67 2.10 12.86
C ILE A 373 -17.30 2.47 14.30
N ALA A 374 -16.55 1.62 15.01
CA ALA A 374 -16.12 1.95 16.37
C ALA A 374 -15.20 3.17 16.40
N PHE A 375 -14.21 3.25 15.49
CA PHE A 375 -13.33 4.41 15.36
C PHE A 375 -14.05 5.70 14.96
N PHE A 376 -15.22 5.62 14.30
CA PHE A 376 -16.03 6.79 14.00
C PHE A 376 -16.57 7.47 15.26
N PHE A 377 -16.83 6.71 16.33
CA PHE A 377 -17.38 7.20 17.58
C PHE A 377 -16.33 7.46 18.67
N ILE A 378 -15.06 7.12 18.42
CA ILE A 378 -13.97 7.36 19.36
C ILE A 378 -13.45 8.78 19.12
N GLU A 379 -13.58 9.61 20.15
CA GLU A 379 -13.06 10.98 20.23
C GLU A 379 -11.61 11.01 20.69
#